data_AF-A0A6I1NC40-F1
#
_entry.id   AF-A0A6I1NC40-F1
#
_cell.length_a   1.000
_cell.length_b   1.000
_cell.length_c   1.000
_cell.angle_alpha   90.00
_cell.angle_beta   90.00
_cell.angle_gamma   90.00
#
_symmetry.space_group_name_H-M   'P 1'
#
loop_
_entity.id
_entity.type
_entity.pdbx_description
1 polymer ?
#
loop_
_entity_poly.entity_id
_entity_poly.type
_entity_poly.pdbx_seq_one_letter_code
_entity_poly.pdbx_strand_id
1 'polypeptide(L)'
;MGPAMNQTRTTGPTKSFTSSKAEDVVAQCIQFAWQEEAVFGVDAAAYLQPGYKSGSTVYTRGSEFFADVRHEGADTRVDYYATVSKPIGVRRLAALATCL
;
A
#
# COMPACT_ATOMS: atom_id res chain seq x y z
N MET A 1 -12.88 2.19 -6.41
CA MET A 1 -12.06 3.23 -5.75
C MET A 1 -12.93 4.13 -4.86
N GLY A 2 -12.58 4.29 -3.58
CA GLY A 2 -13.37 5.09 -2.63
C GLY A 2 -12.96 6.57 -2.60
N PRO A 3 -13.89 7.52 -2.39
CA PRO A 3 -13.61 8.96 -2.36
C PRO A 3 -12.57 9.36 -1.31
N ALA A 4 -12.51 8.67 -0.17
CA ALA A 4 -11.56 8.94 0.91
C ALA A 4 -10.08 8.72 0.50
N MET A 5 -9.79 7.72 -0.35
CA MET A 5 -8.42 7.47 -0.83
C MET A 5 -7.93 8.63 -1.71
N ASN A 6 -8.81 9.12 -2.60
CA ASN A 6 -8.46 10.21 -3.51
C ASN A 6 -8.20 11.50 -2.75
N GLN A 7 -9.00 11.79 -1.72
CA GLN A 7 -8.76 12.93 -0.84
C GLN A 7 -7.45 12.79 -0.06
N THR A 8 -7.13 11.61 0.44
CA THR A 8 -5.86 11.39 1.17
C THR A 8 -4.64 11.56 0.26
N ARG A 9 -4.75 11.22 -1.03
CA ARG A 9 -3.69 11.50 -2.01
C ARG A 9 -3.42 12.99 -2.18
N THR A 10 -4.42 13.87 -2.02
CA THR A 10 -4.21 15.32 -2.17
C THR A 10 -3.46 15.94 -0.99
N THR A 11 -3.48 15.30 0.19
CA THR A 11 -2.68 15.72 1.35
C THR A 11 -1.26 15.16 1.32
N GLY A 12 -0.98 14.21 0.42
CA GLY A 12 0.32 13.57 0.25
C GLY A 12 0.48 12.25 1.02
N PRO A 13 1.52 11.47 0.69
CA PRO A 13 1.77 10.18 1.32
C PRO A 13 2.21 10.31 2.77
N THR A 14 1.73 9.39 3.61
CA THR A 14 2.21 9.24 4.99
C THR A 14 3.70 8.85 5.01
N LYS A 15 4.12 8.01 4.06
CA LYS A 15 5.51 7.62 3.85
C LYS A 15 5.74 7.21 2.40
N SER A 16 6.90 7.54 1.85
CA SER A 16 7.33 7.09 0.52
C SER A 16 8.57 6.21 0.63
N PHE A 17 8.71 5.28 -0.30
CA PHE A 17 9.84 4.37 -0.44
C PHE A 17 10.19 4.16 -1.92
N THR A 18 11.40 3.66 -2.15
CA THR A 18 11.88 3.24 -3.47
C THR A 18 12.34 1.79 -3.38
N SER A 19 12.07 1.00 -4.41
CA SER A 19 12.51 -0.39 -4.55
C SER A 19 13.11 -0.58 -5.94
N SER A 20 14.17 -1.38 -6.02
CA SER A 20 14.75 -1.81 -7.30
C SER A 20 14.01 -3.00 -7.93
N LYS A 21 12.95 -3.50 -7.27
CA LYS A 21 12.12 -4.59 -7.77
C LYS A 21 11.05 -4.06 -8.73
N ALA A 22 10.55 -4.94 -9.60
CA ALA A 22 9.47 -4.61 -10.52
C ALA A 22 8.16 -4.25 -9.78
N GLU A 23 7.36 -3.39 -10.40
CA GLU A 23 6.15 -2.84 -9.79
C GLU A 23 5.16 -3.93 -9.36
N ASP A 24 4.93 -4.91 -10.23
CA ASP A 24 4.04 -6.04 -10.00
C ASP A 24 4.51 -6.93 -8.86
N VAL A 25 5.82 -7.21 -8.78
CA VAL A 25 6.44 -7.99 -7.70
C VAL A 25 6.26 -7.28 -6.36
N VAL A 26 6.50 -5.96 -6.32
CA VAL A 26 6.32 -5.16 -5.10
C VAL A 26 4.86 -5.13 -4.68
N ALA A 27 3.94 -4.86 -5.62
CA ALA A 27 2.51 -4.78 -5.32
C ALA A 27 1.93 -6.11 -4.83
N GLN A 28 2.30 -7.22 -5.46
CA GLN A 28 1.89 -8.56 -5.02
C GLN A 28 2.47 -8.90 -3.64
N CYS A 29 3.75 -8.62 -3.40
CA CYS A 29 4.35 -8.85 -2.09
C CYS A 29 3.61 -8.09 -0.98
N ILE A 30 3.31 -6.80 -1.19
CA ILE A 30 2.58 -5.98 -0.21
C ILE A 30 1.20 -6.58 0.03
N GLN A 31 0.49 -6.98 -1.03
CA GLN A 31 -0.82 -7.62 -0.89
C GLN A 31 -0.74 -8.87 -0.01
N PHE A 32 0.20 -9.78 -0.27
CA PHE A 32 0.35 -11.01 0.49
C PHE A 32 0.76 -10.75 1.94
N ALA A 33 1.76 -9.89 2.18
CA ALA A 33 2.19 -9.52 3.52
C ALA A 33 1.04 -8.94 4.35
N TRP A 34 0.15 -8.17 3.71
CA TRP A 34 -1.02 -7.57 4.34
C TRP A 34 -2.22 -8.51 4.50
N GLN A 35 -2.17 -9.69 3.90
CA GLN A 35 -3.11 -10.81 4.07
C GLN A 35 -2.58 -11.85 5.06
N GLU A 36 -1.43 -11.61 5.68
CA GLU A 36 -0.85 -12.54 6.65
C GLU A 36 -1.64 -12.53 7.97
N GLU A 37 -2.47 -13.55 8.18
CA GLU A 37 -3.30 -13.70 9.38
C GLU A 37 -2.47 -13.78 10.67
N ALA A 38 -1.24 -14.30 10.61
CA ALA A 38 -0.33 -14.33 11.75
C ALA A 38 0.03 -12.94 12.27
N VAL A 39 0.01 -11.92 11.40
CA VAL A 39 0.35 -10.52 11.73
C VAL A 39 -0.89 -9.67 11.95
N PHE A 40 -1.93 -9.87 11.13
CA PHE A 40 -3.11 -9.00 11.06
C PHE A 40 -4.42 -9.64 11.54
N GLY A 41 -4.46 -10.94 11.83
CA GLY A 41 -5.66 -11.64 12.29
C GLY A 41 -6.87 -11.38 11.40
N VAL A 42 -8.00 -10.98 12.00
CA VAL A 42 -9.25 -10.66 11.27
C VAL A 42 -9.14 -9.45 10.34
N ASP A 43 -8.12 -8.61 10.54
CA ASP A 43 -7.83 -7.45 9.70
C ASP A 43 -6.89 -7.79 8.53
N ALA A 44 -6.54 -9.07 8.32
CA ALA A 44 -5.70 -9.57 7.22
C ALA A 44 -6.40 -9.52 5.84
N ALA A 45 -7.03 -8.39 5.53
CA ALA A 45 -7.68 -8.15 4.25
C ALA A 45 -6.92 -7.06 3.49
N ALA A 46 -6.36 -7.45 2.34
CA ALA A 46 -5.84 -6.54 1.34
C ALA A 46 -6.26 -6.96 -0.07
N TYR A 47 -6.36 -5.98 -0.95
CA TYR A 47 -6.82 -6.13 -2.31
C TYR A 47 -5.90 -5.33 -3.23
N LEU A 48 -5.67 -5.86 -4.42
CA LEU A 48 -4.91 -5.21 -5.47
C LEU A 48 -5.87 -4.74 -6.57
N GLN A 49 -5.71 -3.50 -7.01
CA GLN A 49 -6.44 -2.94 -8.15
C GLN A 49 -5.47 -2.12 -9.04
N PRO A 50 -5.82 -1.88 -10.31
CA PRO A 50 -5.11 -0.89 -11.12
C PRO A 50 -5.05 0.47 -10.41
N GLY A 51 -3.90 1.13 -10.49
CA GLY A 51 -3.64 2.40 -9.80
C GLY A 51 -4.50 3.55 -10.32
N TYR A 52 -4.60 4.63 -9.51
CA TYR A 52 -5.51 5.77 -9.80
C TYR A 52 -5.16 6.53 -11.09
N LYS A 53 -3.91 6.41 -11.56
CA LYS A 53 -3.41 7.03 -12.80
C LYS A 53 -2.40 6.14 -13.52
N SER A 54 -1.56 5.45 -12.75
CA SER A 54 -0.57 4.49 -13.24
C SER A 54 -0.27 3.47 -12.17
N GLY A 55 0.31 2.36 -12.61
CA GLY A 55 0.74 1.26 -11.76
C GLY A 55 -0.40 0.57 -11.03
N SER A 56 -0.18 0.29 -9.75
CA SER A 56 -1.01 -0.57 -8.93
C SER A 56 -1.33 0.07 -7.58
N THR A 57 -2.53 -0.19 -7.04
CA THR A 57 -2.90 0.22 -5.68
C THR A 57 -3.24 -1.01 -4.86
N VAL A 58 -2.50 -1.23 -3.76
CA VAL A 58 -2.84 -2.20 -2.73
C VAL A 58 -3.60 -1.48 -1.62
N TYR A 59 -4.74 -2.00 -1.18
CA TYR A 59 -5.57 -1.32 -0.18
C TYR A 59 -6.26 -2.31 0.75
N THR A 60 -6.61 -1.85 1.94
CA THR A 60 -7.25 -2.67 2.96
C THR A 60 -8.76 -2.69 2.82
N ARG A 61 -9.43 -3.61 3.52
CA ARG A 61 -10.87 -3.50 3.76
C ARG A 61 -11.17 -2.13 4.38
N GLY A 62 -12.19 -1.44 3.87
CA GLY A 62 -12.54 -0.07 4.28
C GLY A 62 -11.63 1.04 3.71
N SER A 63 -10.56 0.70 2.97
CA SER A 63 -9.60 1.66 2.39
C SER A 63 -8.97 2.61 3.42
N GLU A 64 -8.85 2.14 4.66
CA GLU A 64 -8.22 2.90 5.76
C GLU A 64 -6.71 3.04 5.59
N PHE A 65 -6.09 2.05 4.95
CA PHE A 65 -4.68 2.07 4.57
C PHE A 65 -4.56 1.62 3.13
N PHE A 66 -3.63 2.22 2.39
CA PHE A 66 -3.33 1.82 1.04
C PHE A 66 -1.92 2.21 0.64
N ALA A 67 -1.39 1.52 -0.36
CA ALA A 67 -0.10 1.79 -0.98
C ALA A 67 -0.29 1.92 -2.49
N ASP A 68 0.18 3.02 -3.05
CA ASP A 68 0.30 3.17 -4.50
C ASP A 68 1.71 2.76 -4.91
N VAL A 69 1.80 1.83 -5.85
CA VAL A 69 3.03 1.26 -6.39
C VAL A 69 3.09 1.65 -7.85
N ARG A 70 4.13 2.35 -8.27
CA ARG A 70 4.28 2.82 -9.66
C ARG A 70 5.74 2.81 -10.07
N HIS A 71 6.00 2.58 -11.35
CA HIS A 71 7.32 2.82 -11.90
C HIS A 71 7.75 4.31 -11.82
N GLU A 72 9.00 4.52 -11.45
CA GLU A 72 9.71 5.81 -11.41
C GLU A 72 11.11 5.59 -12.03
N GLY A 73 11.18 5.65 -13.37
CA GLY A 73 12.42 5.37 -14.11
C GLY A 73 12.77 3.88 -14.12
N ALA A 74 13.95 3.53 -13.63
CA ALA A 74 14.40 2.14 -13.47
C ALA A 74 13.93 1.52 -12.14
N ASP A 75 13.38 2.33 -11.23
CA ASP A 75 12.95 1.93 -9.91
C ASP A 75 11.42 1.90 -9.79
N THR A 76 10.95 1.31 -8.71
CA THR A 76 9.55 1.33 -8.30
C THR A 76 9.38 2.26 -7.10
N ARG A 77 8.48 3.22 -7.23
CA ARG A 77 8.04 4.12 -6.16
C ARG A 77 6.85 3.52 -5.44
N VAL A 78 6.95 3.46 -4.12
CA VAL A 78 5.86 3.03 -3.24
C VAL A 78 5.47 4.17 -2.31
N ASP A 79 4.24 4.62 -2.41
CA ASP A 79 3.67 5.64 -1.55
C ASP A 79 2.61 5.02 -0.64
N TYR A 80 2.86 5.02 0.66
CA TYR A 80 1.94 4.53 1.69
C TYR A 80 1.10 5.66 2.26
N TYR A 81 -0.19 5.38 2.42
CA TYR A 81 -1.20 6.31 2.92
C TYR A 81 -2.01 5.66 4.05
N ALA A 82 -2.26 6.44 5.09
CA ALA A 82 -3.20 6.12 6.15
C ALA A 82 -4.28 7.22 6.22
N THR A 83 -5.54 6.84 6.06
CA THR A 83 -6.68 7.76 6.19
C THR A 83 -7.11 7.95 7.66
N VAL A 84 -6.65 7.05 8.53
CA VAL A 84 -6.90 7.04 9.97
C VAL A 84 -5.62 6.76 10.75
N SER A 85 -5.52 7.29 11.97
CA SER A 85 -4.42 6.98 12.88
C SER A 85 -4.80 5.79 13.78
N LYS A 86 -4.47 4.58 13.35
CA LYS A 86 -4.59 3.36 14.17
C LYS A 86 -3.24 2.63 14.27
N PRO A 87 -2.94 1.93 15.39
CA PRO A 87 -1.69 1.18 15.56
C PRO A 87 -1.41 0.14 14.46
N ILE A 88 -2.47 -0.45 13.89
CA ILE A 88 -2.36 -1.42 12.78
C ILE A 88 -1.72 -0.81 11.52
N GLY A 89 -1.84 0.52 11.33
CA GLY A 89 -1.20 1.22 10.21
C GLY A 89 0.33 1.11 10.27
N VAL A 90 0.93 1.23 11.46
CA VAL A 90 2.39 1.07 11.64
C VAL A 90 2.84 -0.35 11.31
N ARG A 91 2.04 -1.37 11.65
CA ARG A 91 2.33 -2.76 11.27
C ARG A 91 2.26 -2.97 9.76
N ARG A 92 1.27 -2.38 9.09
CA ARG A 92 1.17 -2.41 7.62
C ARG A 92 2.34 -1.71 6.94
N LEU A 93 2.76 -0.58 7.48
CA LEU A 93 3.94 0.14 7.02
C LEU A 93 5.21 -0.73 7.15
N ALA A 94 5.38 -1.42 8.29
CA ALA A 94 6.51 -2.31 8.51
C ALA A 94 6.50 -3.52 7.57
N ALA A 95 5.34 -4.18 7.39
CA ALA A 95 5.18 -5.30 6.46
C ALA A 95 5.37 -4.89 4.99
N LEU A 96 5.00 -3.66 4.63
CA LEU A 96 5.31 -3.11 3.30
C LEU A 96 6.81 -2.92 3.12
N ALA A 97 7.52 -2.43 4.14
CA ALA A 97 8.95 -2.15 4.04
C ALA A 97 9.80 -3.42 3.81
N THR A 98 9.32 -4.61 4.22
CA THR A 98 10.01 -5.88 3.95
C THR A 98 9.89 -6.35 2.50
N CYS A 99 8.98 -5.76 1.72
CA CYS A 99 8.74 -6.11 0.32
C CYS A 99 9.64 -5.36 -0.67
N LEU A 100 10.30 -4.29 -0.22
CA LEU A 100 11.11 -3.40 -1.05
C LEU A 100 12.45 -4.01 -1.46
#